data_AF-A0A0A1U566-F1
#
_entry.id   AF-A0A0A1U566-F1
#
_cell.length_a   1.000
_cell.length_b   1.000
_cell.length_c   1.000
_cell.angle_alpha   90.00
_cell.angle_beta   90.00
_cell.angle_gamma   90.00
#
_symmetry.space_group_name_H-M   'P 1'
#
loop_
_entity.id
_entity.type
_entity.pdbx_description
1 polymer ?
#
loop_
_entity_poly.entity_id
_entity_poly.type
_entity_poly.pdbx_seq_one_letter_code
_entity_poly.pdbx_strand_id
1 'polypeptide(L)'
;MDAGAIFDSFDSDHSGFIDTSEFLNGMKKYTGLGDEYDEKFTFMFQIVDGVGAWNAKDGKLNKSEFQRICNAMPNGITDKHKMVNIMIYNLVDQDHNGSVSKEELKNFLRILNPNYSDKDADKIAGLIDTDGDGSISKDEFLMIMR
;
A
#
# COMPACT_ATOMS: atom_id res chain seq x y z
N MET A 1 -6.97 16.07 6.85
CA MET A 1 -7.33 15.92 5.42
C MET A 1 -8.72 15.34 5.38
N ASP A 2 -9.60 15.88 4.53
CA ASP A 2 -10.92 15.28 4.32
C ASP A 2 -10.80 14.21 3.23
N ALA A 3 -10.85 12.94 3.63
CA ALA A 3 -10.76 11.81 2.71
C ALA A 3 -11.89 11.81 1.67
N GLY A 4 -13.04 12.41 1.97
CA GLY A 4 -14.15 12.54 1.02
C GLY A 4 -13.83 13.50 -0.12
N ALA A 5 -13.30 14.68 0.18
CA ALA A 5 -12.94 15.65 -0.85
C ALA A 5 -11.81 15.15 -1.78
N ILE A 6 -10.87 14.35 -1.24
CA ILE A 6 -9.82 13.73 -2.05
C ILE A 6 -10.43 12.61 -2.91
N PHE A 7 -11.32 11.79 -2.35
CA PHE A 7 -12.04 10.74 -3.09
C PHE A 7 -12.77 11.33 -4.31
N ASP A 8 -13.58 12.38 -4.10
CA ASP A 8 -14.34 13.04 -5.17
C ASP A 8 -13.43 13.69 -6.23
N SER A 9 -12.18 14.00 -5.88
CA SER A 9 -11.19 14.52 -6.82
C SER A 9 -10.50 13.45 -7.67
N PHE A 10 -10.55 12.19 -7.22
CA PHE A 10 -10.03 11.03 -7.91
C PHE A 10 -11.12 10.37 -8.76
N ASP A 11 -12.33 10.23 -8.20
CA ASP A 11 -13.56 9.74 -8.86
C ASP A 11 -14.05 10.74 -9.93
N SER A 12 -13.47 10.62 -11.12
CA SER A 12 -13.66 11.55 -12.23
C SER A 12 -14.94 11.26 -12.99
N ASP A 13 -15.37 10.00 -13.00
CA ASP A 13 -16.63 9.58 -13.62
C ASP A 13 -17.84 9.66 -12.67
N HIS A 14 -17.59 9.99 -11.40
CA HIS A 14 -18.59 10.07 -10.33
C HIS A 14 -19.36 8.76 -10.14
N SER A 15 -18.69 7.62 -10.39
CA SER A 15 -19.27 6.30 -10.20
C SER A 15 -19.43 5.93 -8.72
N GLY A 16 -18.79 6.68 -7.81
CA GLY A 16 -18.73 6.37 -6.38
C GLY A 16 -17.69 5.30 -6.05
N PHE A 17 -16.84 4.95 -7.02
CA PHE A 17 -15.71 4.03 -6.90
C PHE A 17 -14.52 4.63 -7.64
N ILE A 18 -13.31 4.32 -7.19
CA ILE A 18 -12.08 4.73 -7.88
C ILE A 18 -11.51 3.50 -8.58
N ASP A 19 -11.43 3.54 -9.91
CA ASP A 19 -10.74 2.49 -10.67
C ASP A 19 -9.21 2.68 -10.68
N THR A 20 -8.48 1.71 -11.22
CA THR A 20 -7.01 1.77 -11.27
C THR A 20 -6.50 3.01 -12.03
N SER A 21 -7.16 3.41 -13.12
CA SER A 21 -6.74 4.56 -13.93
C SER A 21 -6.97 5.87 -13.19
N GLU A 22 -8.12 6.00 -12.54
CA GLU A 22 -8.46 7.14 -11.68
C GLU A 22 -7.51 7.25 -10.50
N PHE A 23 -7.19 6.11 -9.86
CA PHE A 23 -6.23 6.05 -8.78
C PHE A 23 -4.83 6.51 -9.22
N LEU A 24 -4.32 5.96 -10.33
CA LEU A 24 -3.01 6.34 -10.87
C LEU A 24 -2.95 7.83 -11.21
N ASN A 25 -3.94 8.34 -11.95
CA ASN A 25 -3.98 9.74 -12.34
C ASN A 25 -4.11 10.68 -11.13
N GLY A 26 -4.93 10.31 -10.16
CA GLY A 26 -5.09 11.05 -8.91
C GLY A 26 -3.80 11.07 -8.10
N MET A 27 -3.14 9.93 -7.92
CA MET A 27 -1.87 9.82 -7.19
C MET A 27 -0.75 10.63 -7.86
N LYS A 28 -0.64 10.58 -9.19
CA LYS A 28 0.32 11.42 -9.94
C LYS A 28 0.08 12.90 -9.71
N LYS A 29 -1.17 13.34 -9.80
CA LYS A 29 -1.54 14.75 -9.59
C LYS A 29 -1.32 15.20 -8.16
N TYR A 30 -1.62 14.34 -7.19
CA TYR A 30 -1.51 14.65 -5.77
C TYR A 30 -0.06 14.66 -5.27
N THR A 31 0.73 13.66 -5.66
CA THR A 31 2.15 13.53 -5.26
C THR A 31 3.09 14.33 -6.17
N GLY A 32 2.65 14.66 -7.38
CA GLY A 32 3.48 15.21 -8.45
C GLY A 32 4.59 14.24 -8.89
N LEU A 33 4.37 12.94 -8.74
CA LEU A 33 5.25 11.87 -9.24
C LEU A 33 4.82 11.44 -10.65
N GLY A 34 5.80 11.06 -11.47
CA GLY A 34 5.56 10.64 -12.85
C GLY A 34 5.23 9.16 -12.97
N ASP A 35 5.20 8.70 -14.21
CA ASP A 35 4.84 7.33 -14.60
C ASP A 35 5.84 6.28 -14.08
N GLU A 36 7.05 6.70 -13.66
CA GLU A 36 8.06 5.82 -13.07
C GLU A 36 7.62 5.18 -11.73
N TYR A 37 6.49 5.64 -11.16
CA TYR A 37 5.88 5.08 -9.95
C TYR A 37 4.59 4.29 -10.22
N ASP A 38 4.17 4.12 -11.47
CA ASP A 38 2.90 3.46 -11.81
C ASP A 38 2.81 2.05 -11.27
N GLU A 39 3.92 1.30 -11.30
CA GLU A 39 3.99 -0.03 -10.70
C GLU A 39 3.75 0.04 -9.18
N LYS A 40 4.36 0.99 -8.48
CA LYS A 40 4.19 1.17 -7.03
C LYS A 40 2.77 1.62 -6.67
N PHE A 41 2.17 2.50 -7.45
CA PHE A 41 0.80 2.95 -7.23
C PHE A 41 -0.21 1.86 -7.56
N THR A 42 -0.01 1.11 -8.65
CA THR A 42 -0.83 -0.08 -8.97
C THR A 42 -0.73 -1.10 -7.84
N PHE A 43 0.45 -1.24 -7.25
CA PHE A 43 0.66 -2.12 -6.13
C PHE A 43 -0.05 -1.62 -4.86
N MET A 44 0.01 -0.32 -4.53
CA MET A 44 -0.79 0.27 -3.45
C MET A 44 -2.29 0.02 -3.65
N PHE A 45 -2.77 0.18 -4.88
CA PHE A 45 -4.15 -0.09 -5.24
C PHE A 45 -4.51 -1.56 -4.92
N GLN A 46 -3.69 -2.50 -5.37
CA GLN A 46 -3.89 -3.94 -5.11
C GLN A 46 -3.74 -4.36 -3.65
N ILE A 47 -2.93 -3.64 -2.87
CA ILE A 47 -2.84 -3.87 -1.43
C ILE A 47 -4.16 -3.53 -0.77
N VAL A 48 -4.84 -2.48 -1.23
CA VAL A 48 -6.06 -1.95 -0.59
C VAL A 48 -7.31 -2.63 -1.14
N ASP A 49 -7.37 -2.86 -2.45
CA ASP A 49 -8.40 -3.62 -3.18
C ASP A 49 -8.37 -5.09 -2.72
N GLY A 50 -9.25 -5.41 -1.77
CA GLY A 50 -9.38 -6.75 -1.20
C GLY A 50 -8.93 -6.93 0.26
N VAL A 51 -8.71 -5.86 1.04
CA VAL A 51 -8.44 -6.00 2.49
C VAL A 51 -9.74 -6.00 3.29
N GLY A 52 -10.13 -7.16 3.81
CA GLY A 52 -11.24 -7.32 4.75
C GLY A 52 -11.84 -8.74 4.73
N ALA A 53 -12.56 -9.13 5.79
CA ALA A 53 -13.08 -10.50 5.96
C ALA A 53 -14.15 -10.93 4.92
N TRP A 54 -14.61 -10.03 4.05
CA TRP A 54 -15.71 -10.25 3.10
C TRP A 54 -15.54 -9.54 1.74
N ASN A 55 -14.37 -8.95 1.47
CA ASN A 55 -14.24 -7.98 0.38
C ASN A 55 -13.74 -8.62 -0.92
N ALA A 56 -14.39 -8.31 -2.04
CA ALA A 56 -14.02 -8.83 -3.34
C ALA A 56 -12.85 -8.02 -3.90
N LYS A 57 -11.85 -8.69 -4.48
CA LYS A 57 -10.92 -8.03 -5.42
C LYS A 57 -11.70 -7.68 -6.68
N ASP A 58 -12.45 -6.60 -6.62
CA ASP A 58 -13.36 -6.17 -7.69
C ASP A 58 -12.68 -5.19 -8.66
N GLY A 59 -11.41 -4.84 -8.39
CA GLY A 59 -10.64 -3.94 -9.23
C GLY A 59 -11.07 -2.49 -9.05
N LYS A 60 -11.71 -2.15 -7.93
CA LYS A 60 -12.22 -0.82 -7.61
C LYS A 60 -12.00 -0.50 -6.13
N LEU A 61 -11.81 0.78 -5.81
CA LEU A 61 -11.73 1.25 -4.43
C LEU A 61 -13.00 2.00 -4.06
N ASN A 62 -13.67 1.54 -3.01
CA ASN A 62 -14.74 2.28 -2.36
C ASN A 62 -14.17 3.32 -1.37
N LYS A 63 -15.05 4.14 -0.79
CA LYS A 63 -14.66 5.20 0.14
C LYS A 63 -13.88 4.71 1.38
N SER A 64 -14.24 3.54 1.92
CA SER A 64 -13.57 2.97 3.10
C SER A 64 -12.16 2.49 2.77
N GLU A 65 -11.99 1.89 1.59
CA GLU A 65 -10.69 1.48 1.06
C GLU A 65 -9.81 2.70 0.78
N PHE A 66 -10.34 3.70 0.09
CA PHE A 66 -9.61 4.93 -0.18
C PHE A 66 -9.24 5.70 1.10
N GLN A 67 -10.06 5.61 2.14
CA GLN A 67 -9.73 6.20 3.44
C GLN A 67 -8.48 5.57 4.06
N ARG A 68 -8.22 4.27 3.83
CA ARG A 68 -6.97 3.65 4.28
C ARG A 68 -5.75 4.26 3.60
N ILE A 69 -5.85 4.55 2.31
CA ILE A 69 -4.78 5.24 1.57
C ILE A 69 -4.53 6.64 2.13
N CYS A 70 -5.61 7.38 2.40
CA CYS A 70 -5.51 8.69 3.03
C CYS A 70 -4.85 8.62 4.43
N ASN A 71 -5.17 7.60 5.22
CA ASN A 71 -4.59 7.40 6.56
C ASN A 71 -3.12 6.95 6.50
N ALA A 72 -2.76 6.19 5.47
CA ALA A 72 -1.39 5.74 5.24
C ALA A 72 -0.46 6.86 4.77
N MET A 73 -1.00 8.04 4.41
CA MET A 73 -0.19 9.17 3.97
C MET A 73 0.68 9.73 5.11
N PRO A 74 2.01 9.70 4.98
CA PRO A 74 2.89 10.27 6.00
C PRO A 74 2.92 11.80 5.92
N ASN A 75 2.75 12.45 7.06
CA ASN A 75 2.88 13.90 7.16
C ASN A 75 4.35 14.34 7.25
N GLY A 76 4.70 15.45 6.60
CA GLY A 76 6.01 16.08 6.75
C GLY A 76 7.16 15.40 5.99
N ILE A 77 6.86 14.50 5.05
CA ILE A 77 7.88 13.87 4.20
C ILE A 77 8.02 14.64 2.89
N THR A 78 9.19 15.24 2.68
CA THR A 78 9.51 16.00 1.47
C THR A 78 10.08 15.13 0.36
N ASP A 79 10.71 14.01 0.71
CA ASP A 79 11.25 13.05 -0.24
C ASP A 79 10.11 12.19 -0.78
N LYS A 80 9.79 12.39 -2.07
CA LYS A 80 8.67 11.71 -2.71
C LYS A 80 8.89 10.20 -2.87
N HIS A 81 10.13 9.74 -3.10
CA HIS A 81 10.46 8.31 -3.15
C HIS A 81 10.21 7.66 -1.80
N LYS A 82 10.72 8.31 -0.74
CA LYS A 82 10.55 7.85 0.64
C LYS A 82 9.08 7.88 1.06
N MET A 83 8.33 8.89 0.63
CA MET A 83 6.90 9.01 0.88
C MET A 83 6.14 7.80 0.33
N VAL A 84 6.36 7.42 -0.93
CA VAL A 84 5.71 6.25 -1.55
C VAL A 84 6.04 4.97 -0.78
N ASN A 85 7.31 4.73 -0.46
CA ASN A 85 7.69 3.53 0.27
C ASN A 85 7.07 3.46 1.69
N ILE A 86 6.96 4.61 2.36
CA ILE A 86 6.32 4.69 3.68
C ILE A 86 4.80 4.51 3.57
N MET A 87 4.16 5.03 2.53
CA MET A 87 2.75 4.76 2.26
C MET A 87 2.52 3.25 2.08
N ILE A 88 3.35 2.56 1.28
CA ILE A 88 3.25 1.10 1.12
C ILE A 88 3.39 0.41 2.49
N TYR A 89 4.40 0.78 3.28
CA TYR A 89 4.59 0.21 4.62
C TYR A 89 3.34 0.35 5.50
N ASN A 90 2.79 1.56 5.59
CA ASN A 90 1.60 1.85 6.39
C ASN A 90 0.33 1.14 5.87
N LEU A 91 0.28 0.79 4.58
CA LEU A 91 -0.81 0.00 4.00
C LEU A 91 -0.68 -1.49 4.30
N VAL A 92 0.56 -1.98 4.47
CA VAL A 92 0.84 -3.38 4.82
C VAL A 92 0.62 -3.64 6.30
N ASP A 93 0.97 -2.68 7.16
CA ASP A 93 0.67 -2.68 8.59
C ASP A 93 -0.85 -2.49 8.79
N GLN A 94 -1.61 -3.59 8.79
CA GLN A 94 -3.07 -3.59 8.78
C GLN A 94 -3.66 -3.28 10.15
N ASP A 95 -2.95 -3.67 11.22
CA ASP A 95 -3.35 -3.39 12.59
C ASP A 95 -2.83 -2.02 13.10
N HIS A 96 -1.98 -1.35 12.31
CA HIS A 96 -1.40 -0.04 12.58
C HIS A 96 -0.61 0.00 13.89
N ASN A 97 0.01 -1.13 14.25
CA ASN A 97 0.80 -1.24 15.48
C ASN A 97 2.21 -0.63 15.31
N GLY A 98 2.61 -0.25 14.09
CA GLY A 98 3.91 0.34 13.77
C GLY A 98 5.00 -0.67 13.42
N SER A 99 4.64 -1.94 13.25
CA SER A 99 5.49 -3.06 12.83
C SER A 99 4.71 -3.96 11.88
N VAL A 100 5.35 -4.52 10.86
CA VAL A 100 4.69 -5.47 9.96
C VAL A 100 4.96 -6.88 10.47
N SER A 101 3.90 -7.59 10.87
CA SER A 101 4.01 -8.98 11.30
C SER A 101 4.37 -9.91 10.13
N LYS A 102 4.87 -11.11 10.44
CA LYS A 102 5.15 -12.15 9.42
C LYS A 102 3.91 -12.51 8.61
N GLU A 103 2.72 -12.48 9.21
CA GLU A 103 1.47 -12.80 8.51
C GLU A 103 1.07 -11.68 7.53
N GLU A 104 1.21 -10.43 7.93
CA GLU A 104 0.98 -9.26 7.06
C GLU A 104 1.98 -9.25 5.90
N LEU A 105 3.26 -9.50 6.19
CA LEU A 105 4.29 -9.62 5.15
C LEU A 105 4.00 -10.78 4.20
N LYS A 106 3.55 -11.94 4.69
CA LYS A 106 3.15 -13.07 3.84
C LYS A 106 2.02 -12.70 2.89
N ASN A 107 0.99 -12.03 3.40
CA ASN A 107 -0.14 -11.57 2.59
C ASN A 107 0.34 -10.57 1.53
N PHE A 108 1.18 -9.64 1.92
CA PHE A 108 1.83 -8.68 1.03
C PHE A 108 2.66 -9.34 -0.07
N LEU A 109 3.51 -10.31 0.28
CA LEU A 109 4.35 -11.04 -0.68
C LEU A 109 3.51 -11.82 -1.69
N ARG A 110 2.37 -12.38 -1.27
CA ARG A 110 1.42 -13.04 -2.19
C ARG A 110 0.71 -12.06 -3.12
N ILE A 111 0.49 -10.81 -2.69
CA ILE A 111 -0.01 -9.75 -3.58
C ILE A 111 1.05 -9.40 -4.63
N LEU A 112 2.32 -9.30 -4.20
CA LEU A 112 3.45 -9.00 -5.10
C LEU A 112 3.72 -10.13 -6.10
N ASN A 113 3.66 -11.38 -5.64
CA ASN A 113 3.76 -12.56 -6.48
C ASN A 113 2.88 -13.69 -5.93
N PRO A 114 1.74 -13.99 -6.59
CA PRO A 114 0.84 -15.05 -6.17
C PRO A 114 1.47 -16.45 -6.11
N ASN A 115 2.63 -16.64 -6.75
CA ASN A 115 3.34 -17.92 -6.76
C ASN A 115 4.25 -18.14 -5.54
N TYR A 116 4.42 -17.14 -4.67
CA TYR A 116 5.21 -17.35 -3.46
C TYR A 116 4.51 -18.31 -2.52
N SER A 117 5.22 -19.41 -2.21
CA SER A 117 4.78 -20.34 -1.18
C SER A 117 5.03 -19.77 0.21
N ASP A 118 4.40 -20.33 1.22
CA ASP A 118 4.64 -19.95 2.63
C ASP A 118 6.12 -20.06 3.00
N LYS A 119 6.81 -21.07 2.43
CA LYS A 119 8.25 -21.25 2.62
C LYS A 119 9.07 -20.14 1.98
N ASP A 120 8.65 -19.62 0.83
CA ASP A 120 9.35 -18.50 0.19
C ASP A 120 9.12 -17.22 0.97
N ALA A 121 7.89 -17.01 1.44
CA ALA A 121 7.57 -15.87 2.27
C ALA A 121 8.28 -15.92 3.64
N ASP A 122 8.40 -17.08 4.28
CA ASP A 122 9.19 -17.27 5.50
C ASP A 122 10.68 -16.98 5.27
N LYS A 123 11.23 -17.41 4.14
CA LYS A 123 12.62 -17.10 3.77
C LYS A 123 12.82 -15.61 3.56
N ILE A 124 11.92 -14.97 2.80
CA ILE A 124 12.00 -13.54 2.53
C ILE A 124 11.84 -12.75 3.84
N ALA A 125 10.89 -13.12 4.70
CA ALA A 125 10.73 -12.54 6.02
C ALA A 125 12.03 -12.61 6.83
N GLY A 126 12.66 -13.79 6.91
CA GLY A 126 13.93 -13.94 7.63
C GLY A 126 15.15 -13.27 6.98
N LEU A 127 15.06 -12.84 5.72
CA LEU A 127 16.09 -12.02 5.08
C LEU A 127 15.91 -10.53 5.37
N ILE A 128 14.69 -10.10 5.67
CA ILE A 128 14.33 -8.70 5.93
C ILE A 128 14.43 -8.38 7.44
N ASP A 129 13.99 -9.33 8.28
CA ASP A 129 14.08 -9.32 9.75
C ASP A 129 15.54 -9.46 10.17
N THR A 130 16.28 -8.34 10.16
CA THR A 130 17.73 -8.30 10.40
C THR A 130 18.08 -8.28 11.88
N ASP A 131 17.19 -7.75 12.71
CA ASP A 131 17.35 -7.74 14.16
C ASP A 131 16.81 -9.01 14.83
N GLY A 132 15.99 -9.80 14.12
CA GLY A 132 15.50 -11.10 14.55
C GLY A 132 14.35 -11.00 15.56
N ASP A 133 13.68 -9.85 15.65
CA ASP A 133 12.57 -9.62 16.59
C ASP A 133 11.27 -10.34 16.18
N GLY A 134 11.23 -10.83 14.94
CA GLY A 134 10.11 -11.59 14.40
C GLY A 134 9.05 -10.72 13.71
N SER A 135 9.28 -9.42 13.61
CA SER A 135 8.49 -8.42 12.89
C SER A 135 9.38 -7.65 11.91
N ILE A 136 8.78 -6.89 11.00
CA ILE A 136 9.52 -6.02 10.09
C ILE A 136 9.31 -4.58 10.50
N SER A 137 10.39 -3.96 10.98
CA SER A 137 10.40 -2.55 11.29
C SER A 137 10.34 -1.69 10.01
N LYS A 138 9.97 -0.43 10.17
CA LYS A 138 9.92 0.53 9.07
C LYS A 138 11.28 0.67 8.36
N ASP A 139 12.38 0.68 9.11
CA ASP A 139 13.71 0.86 8.53
C ASP A 139 14.15 -0.37 7.72
N GLU A 140 13.83 -1.58 8.18
CA GLU A 140 14.06 -2.82 7.44
C GLU A 140 13.24 -2.90 6.15
N PHE A 141 11.97 -2.49 6.21
CA PHE A 141 11.12 -2.42 5.03
C PHE A 141 11.64 -1.39 3.99
N LEU A 142 12.12 -0.24 4.45
CA LEU A 142 12.70 0.76 3.56
C LEU A 142 14.03 0.31 2.95
N MET A 143 14.77 -0.58 3.61
CA MET A 143 16.02 -1.13 3.10
C MET A 143 15.80 -2.05 1.89
N ILE A 144 14.68 -2.79 1.87
CA ILE A 144 14.32 -3.64 0.72
C ILE A 144 13.65 -2.89 -0.43
N MET A 145 12.93 -1.81 -0.15
CA MET A 145 12.16 -1.03 -1.13
C MET A 145 12.98 0.04 -1.88
N ARG A 146 14.30 -0.15 -1.99
CA ARG A 146 15.23 0.80 -2.63
C ARG A 146 14.94 1.04 -4.10
#